data_AF-A0AA39D9T3-F1
#
_entry.id   AF-A0AA39D9T3-F1
#
_cell.length_a   1.000
_cell.length_b   1.000
_cell.length_c   1.000
_cell.angle_alpha   90.00
_cell.angle_beta   90.00
_cell.angle_gamma   90.00
#
_symmetry.space_group_name_H-M   'P 1'
#
loop_
_entity.id
_entity.type
_entity.pdbx_description
1 polymer ?
#
loop_
_entity_poly.entity_id
_entity_poly.type
_entity_poly.pdbx_seq_one_letter_code
_entity_poly.pdbx_strand_id
1 'polypeptide(L)'
;MYAAYAAILVSVYHRSNYLERSISNEGDYERHVLMERLTLMDNEDCYNQLRMGKDAFARLVNILRGTGHLRNSAHSNVEEQAAKFFHIVGHNLRKRTMKFYFKRSSETVSCHFHQVLRAIISLDVVFLKQPNGLKCPQEIKDNTKFWPYFKDCIGAIDGSHFRVKVSNDVVQRYRGRKYYPTQNVLATCSFDLKFTYVLPSWQGSASDSRILDNALMRDFDKLIVPQGD
;
A
#
# COMPACT_ATOMS: atom_id res chain seq x y z
N MET A 1 -38.24 -28.20 39.49
CA MET A 1 -38.65 -27.43 38.28
C MET A 1 -37.54 -26.51 37.75
N TYR A 2 -36.71 -25.88 38.59
CA TYR A 2 -35.63 -24.96 38.17
C TYR A 2 -34.43 -25.62 37.46
N ALA A 3 -34.04 -26.84 37.85
CA ALA A 3 -32.87 -27.52 37.29
C ALA A 3 -33.02 -27.87 35.79
N ALA A 4 -34.23 -28.25 35.37
CA ALA A 4 -34.52 -28.54 33.97
C ALA A 4 -34.47 -27.26 33.10
N TYR A 5 -34.96 -26.13 33.63
CA TYR A 5 -34.92 -24.85 32.94
C TYR A 5 -33.49 -24.32 32.75
N ALA A 6 -32.64 -24.49 33.78
CA ALA A 6 -31.22 -24.15 33.71
C ALA A 6 -30.47 -25.03 32.69
N ALA A 7 -30.76 -26.34 32.63
CA ALA A 7 -30.17 -27.23 31.64
C ALA A 7 -30.60 -26.90 30.20
N ILE A 8 -31.84 -26.45 30.00
CA ILE A 8 -32.33 -25.99 28.69
C ILE A 8 -31.65 -24.67 28.29
N LEU A 9 -31.52 -23.71 29.21
CA LEU A 9 -30.81 -22.46 28.93
C LEU A 9 -29.31 -22.68 28.64
N VAL A 10 -28.65 -23.53 29.42
CA VAL A 10 -27.24 -23.89 29.18
C VAL A 10 -27.08 -24.63 27.86
N SER A 11 -27.99 -25.55 27.50
CA SER A 11 -27.92 -26.27 26.23
C SER A 11 -28.27 -25.38 25.03
N VAL A 12 -29.20 -24.44 25.14
CA VAL A 12 -29.48 -23.42 24.11
C VAL A 12 -28.31 -22.45 23.96
N TYR A 13 -27.71 -21.99 25.06
CA TYR A 13 -26.50 -21.16 25.04
C TYR A 13 -25.30 -21.92 24.44
N HIS A 14 -25.09 -23.18 24.84
CA HIS A 14 -24.05 -24.02 24.25
C HIS A 14 -24.31 -24.29 22.78
N ARG A 15 -25.56 -24.54 22.37
CA ARG A 15 -25.95 -24.79 20.97
C ARG A 15 -25.77 -23.54 20.11
N SER A 16 -26.08 -22.36 20.63
CA SER A 16 -25.80 -21.08 19.97
C SER A 16 -24.30 -20.85 19.79
N ASN A 17 -23.49 -21.11 20.82
CA ASN A 17 -22.02 -21.03 20.73
C ASN A 17 -21.41 -22.12 19.81
N TYR A 18 -22.03 -23.30 19.73
CA TYR A 18 -21.62 -24.37 18.82
C TYR A 18 -21.95 -24.03 17.35
N LEU A 19 -23.10 -23.41 17.09
CA LEU A 19 -23.47 -22.90 15.77
C LEU A 19 -22.60 -21.72 15.33
N GLU A 20 -22.26 -20.80 16.24
CA GLU A 20 -21.29 -19.74 15.96
C GLU A 20 -19.89 -20.31 15.67
N ARG A 21 -19.45 -21.33 16.41
CA ARG A 21 -18.20 -22.04 16.12
C ARG A 21 -18.22 -22.82 14.80
N SER A 22 -19.33 -23.44 14.42
CA SER A 22 -19.43 -24.14 13.13
C SER A 22 -19.42 -23.16 11.95
N ILE A 23 -20.08 -22.01 12.07
CA ILE A 23 -20.05 -20.94 11.05
C ILE A 23 -18.66 -20.28 10.99
N SER A 24 -17.98 -20.13 12.14
CA SER A 24 -16.58 -19.68 12.18
C SER A 24 -15.65 -20.67 11.50
N ASN A 25 -15.86 -21.98 11.69
CA ASN A 25 -15.04 -23.02 11.08
C ASN A 25 -15.25 -23.10 9.56
N GLU A 26 -16.49 -22.93 9.08
CA GLU A 26 -16.80 -22.87 7.64
C GLU A 26 -16.20 -21.61 6.99
N GLY A 27 -16.34 -20.44 7.64
CA GLY A 27 -15.71 -19.21 7.20
C GLY A 27 -14.18 -19.27 7.20
N ASP A 28 -13.58 -19.95 8.18
CA ASP A 28 -12.13 -20.19 8.23
C ASP A 28 -11.67 -21.18 7.16
N TYR A 29 -12.48 -22.19 6.82
CA TYR A 29 -12.23 -23.09 5.69
C TYR A 29 -12.29 -22.37 4.35
N GLU A 30 -13.37 -21.63 4.06
CA GLU A 30 -13.49 -20.84 2.83
C GLU A 30 -12.35 -19.83 2.68
N ARG A 31 -11.93 -19.21 3.79
CA ARG A 31 -10.78 -18.31 3.84
C ARG A 31 -9.47 -19.06 3.56
N HIS A 32 -9.29 -20.24 4.14
CA HIS A 32 -8.14 -21.09 3.84
C HIS A 32 -8.09 -21.43 2.35
N VAL A 33 -9.22 -21.84 1.76
CA VAL A 33 -9.34 -22.12 0.32
C VAL A 33 -9.05 -20.86 -0.52
N LEU A 34 -9.52 -19.68 -0.09
CA LEU A 34 -9.20 -18.42 -0.77
C LEU A 34 -7.69 -18.12 -0.70
N MET A 35 -7.05 -18.34 0.45
CA MET A 35 -5.61 -18.11 0.60
C MET A 35 -4.81 -19.11 -0.20
N GLU A 36 -5.20 -20.38 -0.16
CA GLU A 36 -4.63 -21.44 -0.98
C GLU A 36 -4.74 -21.07 -2.46
N ARG A 37 -5.91 -20.63 -2.92
CA ARG A 37 -6.08 -20.09 -4.29
C ARG A 37 -5.14 -18.94 -4.57
N LEU A 38 -5.06 -17.92 -3.72
CA LEU A 38 -4.12 -16.79 -3.91
C LEU A 38 -2.66 -17.23 -3.95
N THR A 39 -2.28 -18.25 -3.19
CA THR A 39 -0.90 -18.78 -3.17
C THR A 39 -0.59 -19.76 -4.30
N LEU A 40 -1.61 -20.43 -4.84
CA LEU A 40 -1.53 -21.38 -5.96
C LEU A 40 -1.84 -20.73 -7.32
N MET A 41 -2.27 -19.47 -7.34
CA MET A 41 -2.48 -18.70 -8.56
C MET A 41 -1.26 -18.76 -9.47
N ASP A 42 -1.54 -18.82 -10.77
CA ASP A 42 -0.53 -18.53 -11.77
C ASP A 42 -0.09 -17.06 -11.68
N ASN A 43 0.95 -16.70 -12.42
CA ASN A 43 1.49 -15.35 -12.36
C ASN A 43 0.52 -14.29 -12.88
N GLU A 44 -0.36 -14.64 -13.83
CA GLU A 44 -1.31 -13.70 -14.43
C GLU A 44 -2.42 -13.37 -13.45
N ASP A 45 -3.01 -14.38 -12.82
CA ASP A 45 -4.01 -14.21 -11.78
C ASP A 45 -3.45 -13.45 -10.58
N CYS A 46 -2.24 -13.78 -10.14
CA CYS A 46 -1.57 -13.05 -9.06
C CYS A 46 -1.43 -11.56 -9.40
N TYR A 47 -0.98 -11.25 -10.62
CA TYR A 47 -0.88 -9.87 -11.10
C TYR A 47 -2.25 -9.18 -11.17
N ASN A 48 -3.26 -9.88 -11.66
CA ASN A 48 -4.61 -9.35 -11.76
C ASN A 48 -5.21 -9.03 -10.39
N GLN A 49 -4.93 -9.83 -9.36
CA GLN A 49 -5.49 -9.65 -8.01
C GLN A 49 -4.65 -8.76 -7.08
N LEU A 50 -3.31 -8.78 -7.21
CA LEU A 50 -2.38 -8.14 -6.28
C LEU A 50 -1.48 -7.08 -6.93
N ARG A 51 -1.58 -6.89 -8.26
CA ARG A 51 -0.75 -5.96 -9.06
C ARG A 51 0.75 -6.29 -9.06
N MET A 52 1.10 -7.55 -8.80
CA MET A 52 2.47 -8.06 -8.85
C MET A 52 2.47 -9.56 -9.11
N GLY A 53 3.56 -10.09 -9.68
CA GLY A 53 3.72 -11.54 -9.87
C GLY A 53 3.98 -12.29 -8.55
N LYS A 54 3.82 -13.62 -8.59
CA LYS A 54 3.90 -14.49 -7.41
C LYS A 54 5.24 -14.39 -6.67
N ASP A 55 6.35 -14.42 -7.42
CA ASP A 55 7.68 -14.36 -6.82
C ASP A 55 7.97 -12.99 -6.20
N ALA A 56 7.46 -11.91 -6.82
CA ALA A 56 7.58 -10.56 -6.29
C ALA A 56 6.79 -10.43 -4.98
N PHE A 57 5.57 -10.97 -4.93
CA PHE A 57 4.75 -11.01 -3.72
C PHE A 57 5.43 -11.81 -2.59
N ALA A 58 5.94 -13.00 -2.89
CA ALA A 58 6.64 -13.82 -1.90
C ALA A 58 7.89 -13.12 -1.33
N ARG A 59 8.70 -12.49 -2.19
CA ARG A 59 9.84 -11.68 -1.75
C ARG A 59 9.41 -10.51 -0.88
N LEU A 60 8.36 -9.80 -1.28
CA LEU A 60 7.84 -8.66 -0.52
C LEU A 60 7.32 -9.09 0.86
N VAL A 61 6.57 -10.19 0.97
CA VAL A 61 6.11 -10.74 2.25
C VAL A 61 7.29 -11.06 3.18
N ASN A 62 8.37 -11.64 2.64
CA ASN A 62 9.57 -11.92 3.42
C ASN A 62 10.26 -10.64 3.93
N ILE A 63 10.33 -9.60 3.09
CA ILE A 63 10.84 -8.28 3.51
C ILE A 63 9.94 -7.68 4.59
N LEU A 64 8.61 -7.74 4.42
CA LEU A 64 7.65 -7.21 5.37
C LEU A 64 7.70 -7.91 6.74
N ARG A 65 7.98 -9.23 6.77
CA ARG A 65 8.25 -9.96 8.03
C ARG A 65 9.46 -9.38 8.77
N GLY A 66 10.50 -9.03 8.03
CA GLY A 66 11.73 -8.44 8.58
C GLY A 66 11.53 -7.07 9.23
N THR A 67 10.46 -6.35 8.90
CA THR A 67 10.17 -5.03 9.50
C THR A 67 9.74 -5.10 10.98
N GLY A 68 9.32 -6.27 11.46
CA GLY A 68 8.79 -6.45 12.82
C GLY A 68 7.37 -5.88 13.04
N HIS A 69 6.79 -5.18 12.07
CA HIS A 69 5.43 -4.63 12.13
C HIS A 69 4.33 -5.67 11.90
N LEU A 70 4.63 -6.76 11.20
CA LEU A 70 3.70 -7.84 10.88
C LEU A 70 4.08 -9.12 11.61
N ARG A 71 3.09 -9.79 12.19
CA ARG A 71 3.25 -11.09 12.86
C ARG A 71 2.12 -12.01 12.48
N ASN A 72 2.40 -13.31 12.50
CA ASN A 72 1.35 -14.32 12.44
C ASN A 72 0.49 -14.21 13.70
N SER A 73 -0.82 -14.28 13.52
CA SER A 73 -1.80 -14.43 14.59
C SER A 73 -2.46 -15.79 14.47
N ALA A 74 -3.18 -16.24 15.50
CA ALA A 74 -3.96 -17.47 15.47
C ALA A 74 -4.96 -17.53 14.29
N HIS A 75 -5.34 -16.36 13.75
CA HIS A 75 -6.42 -16.24 12.78
C HIS A 75 -5.97 -15.66 11.41
N SER A 76 -4.72 -15.23 11.27
CA SER A 76 -4.21 -14.67 10.02
C SER A 76 -2.69 -14.65 9.96
N ASN A 77 -2.12 -15.15 8.87
CA ASN A 77 -0.69 -15.07 8.58
C ASN A 77 -0.32 -13.74 7.89
N VAL A 78 0.97 -13.47 7.74
CA VAL A 78 1.46 -12.23 7.10
C VAL A 78 1.04 -12.14 5.63
N GLU A 79 1.03 -13.27 4.91
CA GLU A 79 0.57 -13.36 3.53
C GLU A 79 -0.87 -12.88 3.37
N GLU A 80 -1.78 -13.35 4.22
CA GLU A 80 -3.18 -12.95 4.18
C GLU A 80 -3.35 -11.47 4.51
N GLN A 81 -2.58 -10.96 5.49
CA GLN A 81 -2.59 -9.53 5.82
C GLN A 81 -2.14 -8.68 4.62
N ALA A 82 -1.03 -9.05 3.98
CA ALA A 82 -0.51 -8.38 2.80
C ALA A 82 -1.46 -8.49 1.60
N ALA A 83 -2.02 -9.67 1.35
CA ALA A 83 -2.95 -9.91 0.25
C ALA A 83 -4.21 -9.03 0.39
N LYS A 84 -4.80 -8.93 1.60
CA LYS A 84 -5.92 -8.01 1.86
C LYS A 84 -5.56 -6.58 1.48
N PHE A 85 -4.38 -6.11 1.89
CA PHE A 85 -3.92 -4.76 1.61
C PHE A 85 -3.77 -4.51 0.11
N PHE A 86 -3.03 -5.36 -0.61
CA PHE A 86 -2.78 -5.17 -2.05
C PHE A 86 -4.04 -5.33 -2.88
N HIS A 87 -4.95 -6.22 -2.49
CA HIS A 87 -6.24 -6.36 -3.15
C HIS A 87 -7.12 -5.10 -2.95
N ILE A 88 -7.10 -4.48 -1.76
CA ILE A 88 -7.77 -3.20 -1.51
C ILE A 88 -7.20 -2.08 -2.40
N VAL A 89 -5.87 -1.92 -2.40
CA VAL A 89 -5.21 -0.81 -3.10
C VAL A 89 -5.26 -1.00 -4.61
N GLY A 90 -5.02 -2.22 -5.09
CA GLY A 90 -4.96 -2.55 -6.52
C GLY A 90 -6.31 -2.46 -7.25
N HIS A 91 -7.42 -2.58 -6.52
CA HIS A 91 -8.78 -2.55 -7.07
C HIS A 91 -9.67 -1.45 -6.50
N ASN A 92 -9.12 -0.59 -5.62
CA ASN A 92 -9.87 0.46 -4.93
C ASN A 92 -11.14 -0.08 -4.21
N LEU A 93 -10.99 -1.21 -3.53
CA LEU A 93 -12.11 -1.89 -2.89
C LEU A 93 -12.45 -1.29 -1.53
N ARG A 94 -13.75 -1.31 -1.21
CA ARG A 94 -14.24 -0.84 0.09
C ARG A 94 -14.03 -1.92 1.14
N LYS A 95 -13.73 -1.52 2.38
CA LYS A 95 -13.61 -2.44 3.54
C LYS A 95 -14.79 -3.41 3.70
N ARG A 96 -16.01 -2.97 3.39
CA ARG A 96 -17.23 -3.82 3.43
C ARG A 96 -17.17 -4.99 2.45
N THR A 97 -16.57 -4.77 1.28
CA THR A 97 -16.40 -5.80 0.25
C THR A 97 -15.38 -6.83 0.72
N MET A 98 -14.26 -6.36 1.30
CA MET A 98 -13.23 -7.24 1.86
C MET A 98 -13.72 -8.07 3.05
N LYS A 99 -14.58 -7.50 3.90
CA LYS A 99 -15.25 -8.25 4.98
C LYS A 99 -15.99 -9.47 4.43
N PHE A 100 -16.71 -9.29 3.32
CA PHE A 100 -17.45 -10.38 2.69
C PHE A 100 -16.50 -11.43 2.10
N TYR A 101 -15.50 -11.01 1.32
CA TYR A 101 -14.56 -11.94 0.67
C TYR A 101 -13.69 -12.73 1.67
N PHE A 102 -13.16 -12.07 2.70
CA PHE A 102 -12.24 -12.70 3.64
C PHE A 102 -12.93 -13.25 4.90
N LYS A 103 -14.26 -13.14 5.00
CA LYS A 103 -15.06 -13.57 6.16
C LYS A 103 -14.49 -13.05 7.50
N ARG A 104 -13.94 -11.84 7.50
CA ARG A 104 -13.36 -11.16 8.68
C ARG A 104 -14.14 -9.89 8.99
N SER A 105 -14.15 -9.50 10.27
CA SER A 105 -14.78 -8.24 10.67
C SER A 105 -14.14 -7.06 9.94
N SER A 106 -14.91 -5.98 9.74
CA SER A 106 -14.39 -4.76 9.11
C SER A 106 -13.28 -4.12 9.94
N GLU A 107 -13.28 -4.36 11.26
CA GLU A 107 -12.21 -3.97 12.17
C GLU A 107 -10.92 -4.72 11.86
N THR A 108 -10.96 -6.05 11.74
CA THR A 108 -9.78 -6.86 11.39
C THR A 108 -9.20 -6.45 10.04
N VAL A 109 -10.04 -6.27 9.02
CA VAL A 109 -9.60 -5.76 7.71
C VAL A 109 -8.92 -4.40 7.84
N SER A 110 -9.51 -3.49 8.63
CA SER A 110 -8.94 -2.17 8.89
C SER A 110 -7.61 -2.26 9.64
N CYS A 111 -7.51 -3.13 10.65
CA CYS A 111 -6.29 -3.34 11.42
C CYS A 111 -5.15 -3.82 10.52
N HIS A 112 -5.39 -4.88 9.75
CA HIS A 112 -4.39 -5.43 8.81
C HIS A 112 -3.98 -4.38 7.76
N PHE A 113 -4.94 -3.61 7.23
CA PHE A 113 -4.63 -2.56 6.27
C PHE A 113 -3.63 -1.54 6.84
N HIS A 114 -3.84 -1.06 8.07
CA HIS A 114 -2.94 -0.08 8.69
C HIS A 114 -1.61 -0.70 9.14
N GLN A 115 -1.59 -1.95 9.58
CA GLN A 115 -0.37 -2.66 9.93
C GLN A 115 0.54 -2.85 8.71
N VAL A 116 -0.02 -3.31 7.59
CA VAL A 116 0.72 -3.47 6.33
C VAL A 116 1.15 -2.11 5.77
N LEU A 117 0.29 -1.09 5.85
CA LEU A 117 0.66 0.27 5.45
C LEU A 117 1.89 0.80 6.21
N ARG A 118 1.91 0.64 7.54
CA ARG A 118 3.06 1.04 8.36
C ARG A 118 4.31 0.25 7.99
N ALA A 119 4.18 -1.07 7.78
CA ALA A 119 5.28 -1.91 7.34
C ALA A 119 5.86 -1.45 6.00
N ILE A 120 5.01 -1.14 5.01
CA ILE A 120 5.44 -0.62 3.71
C ILE A 120 6.11 0.75 3.84
N ILE A 121 5.54 1.67 4.63
CA ILE A 121 6.14 2.99 4.85
C ILE A 121 7.52 2.85 5.50
N SER A 122 7.70 1.93 6.45
CA SER A 122 9.01 1.71 7.10
C SER A 122 10.12 1.24 6.15
N LEU A 123 9.77 0.81 4.93
CA LEU A 123 10.72 0.39 3.91
C LEU A 123 11.20 1.57 3.04
N ASP A 124 10.68 2.78 3.23
CA ASP A 124 11.06 3.98 2.47
C ASP A 124 12.57 4.21 2.46
N VAL A 125 13.23 4.09 3.62
CA VAL A 125 14.68 4.24 3.77
C VAL A 125 15.48 3.21 3.00
N VAL A 126 14.88 2.05 2.68
CA VAL A 126 15.54 0.97 1.92
C VAL A 126 15.35 1.19 0.42
N PHE A 127 14.15 1.57 -0.04
CA PHE A 127 13.81 1.62 -1.46
C PHE A 127 13.93 3.01 -2.09
N LEU A 128 13.65 4.10 -1.36
CA LEU A 128 13.74 5.46 -1.86
C LEU A 128 15.16 6.00 -1.68
N LYS A 129 16.08 5.44 -2.47
CA LYS A 129 17.49 5.87 -2.48
C LYS A 129 17.70 6.95 -3.54
N GLN A 130 18.03 8.15 -3.07
CA GLN A 130 18.38 9.26 -3.95
C GLN A 130 19.76 9.02 -4.60
N PRO A 131 19.90 9.21 -5.92
CA PRO A 131 21.18 9.06 -6.60
C PRO A 131 22.15 10.18 -6.20
N ASN A 132 23.45 9.87 -6.16
CA ASN A 132 24.48 10.84 -5.78
C ASN A 132 24.96 11.74 -6.94
N GLY A 133 24.49 11.50 -8.17
CA GLY A 133 24.87 12.28 -9.35
C GLY A 133 26.28 12.06 -9.89
N LEU A 134 27.09 11.18 -9.28
CA LEU A 134 28.49 10.97 -9.70
C LEU A 134 28.63 10.17 -11.01
N LYS A 135 27.58 9.45 -11.41
CA LYS A 135 27.59 8.60 -12.60
C LYS A 135 26.47 9.02 -13.52
N CYS A 136 26.85 9.50 -14.71
CA CYS A 136 25.92 9.70 -15.81
C CYS A 136 25.34 8.34 -16.26
N PRO A 137 23.99 8.21 -16.34
CA PRO A 137 23.29 7.00 -16.78
C PRO A 137 23.70 6.53 -18.19
N GLN A 138 23.64 5.23 -18.44
CA GLN A 138 24.02 4.64 -19.73
C GLN A 138 23.04 5.06 -20.84
N GLU A 139 21.76 5.20 -20.51
CA GLU A 139 20.69 5.65 -21.40
C GLU A 139 20.97 7.02 -22.01
N ILE A 140 21.74 7.86 -21.31
CA ILE A 140 22.18 9.18 -21.79
C ILE A 140 23.48 9.06 -22.57
N LYS A 141 24.50 8.38 -22.01
CA LYS A 141 25.83 8.23 -22.64
C LYS A 141 25.77 7.58 -24.01
N ASP A 142 24.95 6.54 -24.14
CA ASP A 142 24.90 5.72 -25.34
C ASP A 142 23.98 6.34 -26.41
N ASN A 143 23.26 7.42 -26.09
CA ASN A 143 22.32 8.08 -26.97
C ASN A 143 22.85 9.45 -27.43
N THR A 144 23.25 9.54 -28.71
CA THR A 144 23.76 10.76 -29.34
C THR A 144 22.76 11.93 -29.36
N LYS A 145 21.47 11.67 -29.14
CA LYS A 145 20.45 12.72 -29.00
C LYS A 145 20.47 13.36 -27.60
N PHE A 146 20.80 12.58 -26.57
CA PHE A 146 20.81 13.05 -25.18
C PHE A 146 22.18 13.49 -24.72
N TRP A 147 23.23 12.83 -25.18
CA TRP A 147 24.60 13.27 -24.97
C TRP A 147 24.98 14.42 -25.92
N PRO A 148 25.61 15.52 -25.45
CA PRO A 148 26.00 15.82 -24.07
C PRO A 148 24.95 16.65 -23.29
N TYR A 149 23.84 17.05 -23.90
CA TYR A 149 22.88 18.00 -23.33
C TYR A 149 22.28 17.61 -21.98
N PHE A 150 22.16 16.30 -21.72
CA PHE A 150 21.62 15.75 -20.48
C PHE A 150 22.68 15.00 -19.66
N LYS A 151 23.98 15.27 -19.85
CA LYS A 151 25.08 14.51 -19.20
C LYS A 151 24.95 14.40 -17.66
N ASP A 152 24.36 15.39 -17.01
CA ASP A 152 24.21 15.44 -15.54
C ASP A 152 22.79 15.09 -15.06
N CYS A 153 21.91 14.67 -15.98
CA CYS A 153 20.56 14.27 -15.63
C CYS A 153 20.58 12.90 -14.92
N ILE A 154 19.99 12.85 -13.73
CA ILE A 154 19.95 11.66 -12.87
C ILE A 154 18.58 10.97 -12.87
N GLY A 155 17.58 11.59 -13.48
CA GLY A 155 16.20 11.11 -13.45
C GLY A 155 15.19 12.19 -13.81
N ALA A 156 13.93 11.89 -13.57
CA ALA A 156 12.82 12.81 -13.76
C ALA A 156 12.17 13.18 -12.42
N ILE A 157 11.56 14.36 -12.38
CA ILE A 157 10.75 14.86 -11.27
C ILE A 157 9.41 15.31 -11.82
N ASP A 158 8.31 14.88 -11.19
CA ASP A 158 6.97 15.26 -11.62
C ASP A 158 5.98 15.28 -10.46
N GLY A 159 4.97 16.15 -10.57
CA GLY A 159 3.84 16.27 -9.65
C GLY A 159 2.64 15.48 -10.15
N SER A 160 2.14 14.54 -9.34
CA SER A 160 0.99 13.71 -9.68
C SER A 160 -0.20 13.97 -8.75
N HIS A 161 -1.37 14.23 -9.35
CA HIS A 161 -2.61 14.51 -8.61
C HIS A 161 -3.44 13.25 -8.36
N PHE A 162 -3.63 12.91 -7.08
CA PHE A 162 -4.49 11.82 -6.64
C PHE A 162 -5.82 12.36 -6.12
N ARG A 163 -6.94 11.77 -6.54
CA ARG A 163 -8.26 12.16 -6.06
C ARG A 163 -8.42 11.83 -4.58
N VAL A 164 -8.88 12.80 -3.80
CA VAL A 164 -9.11 12.64 -2.36
C VAL A 164 -10.54 12.99 -1.97
N LYS A 165 -10.96 12.47 -0.81
CA LYS A 165 -12.17 12.91 -0.12
C LYS A 165 -11.75 13.69 1.11
N VAL A 166 -12.16 14.95 1.19
CA VAL A 166 -11.89 15.85 2.30
C VAL A 166 -13.21 16.45 2.76
N SER A 167 -13.23 17.01 3.98
CA SER A 167 -14.40 17.67 4.52
C SER A 167 -14.69 18.98 3.77
N ASN A 168 -15.95 19.43 3.82
CA ASN A 168 -16.41 20.58 3.04
C ASN A 168 -15.74 21.90 3.44
N ASP A 169 -15.30 22.03 4.67
CA ASP A 169 -14.59 23.19 5.21
C ASP A 169 -13.20 23.38 4.60
N VAL A 170 -12.51 22.30 4.21
CA VAL A 170 -11.17 22.38 3.60
C VAL A 170 -11.16 22.11 2.09
N VAL A 171 -12.28 21.67 1.52
CA VAL A 171 -12.37 21.19 0.12
C VAL A 171 -11.87 22.19 -0.91
N GLN A 172 -12.05 23.49 -0.67
CA GLN A 172 -11.59 24.55 -1.56
C GLN A 172 -10.06 24.51 -1.76
N ARG A 173 -9.29 24.20 -0.72
CA ARG A 173 -7.82 24.09 -0.80
C ARG A 173 -7.38 22.90 -1.66
N TYR A 174 -8.17 21.84 -1.69
CA TYR A 174 -7.84 20.63 -2.46
C TYR A 174 -8.37 20.67 -3.89
N ARG A 175 -9.19 21.66 -4.25
CA ARG A 175 -9.65 21.88 -5.63
C ARG A 175 -8.54 22.57 -6.43
N GLY A 176 -7.90 21.80 -7.29
CA GLY A 176 -6.94 22.31 -8.27
C GLY A 176 -7.61 22.56 -9.63
N ARG A 177 -6.84 22.33 -10.70
CA ARG A 177 -7.32 22.38 -12.10
C ARG A 177 -8.40 21.34 -12.42
N LYS A 178 -8.50 20.27 -11.63
CA LYS A 178 -9.50 19.20 -11.81
C LYS A 178 -10.78 19.56 -11.06
N TYR A 179 -11.94 19.18 -11.60
CA TYR A 179 -13.26 19.42 -11.01
C TYR A 179 -13.44 18.77 -9.61
N TYR A 180 -12.60 17.80 -9.26
CA TYR A 180 -12.63 17.09 -7.98
C TYR A 180 -11.44 17.47 -7.09
N PRO A 181 -11.59 17.35 -5.75
CA PRO A 181 -10.48 17.54 -4.82
C PRO A 181 -9.35 16.54 -5.07
N THR A 182 -8.12 17.03 -5.07
CA THR A 182 -6.90 16.24 -5.29
C THR A 182 -5.83 16.58 -4.27
N GLN A 183 -4.92 15.65 -4.06
CA GLN A 183 -3.66 15.82 -3.34
C GLN A 183 -2.54 15.66 -4.35
N ASN A 184 -1.65 16.64 -4.42
CA ASN A 184 -0.47 16.55 -5.26
C ASN A 184 0.63 15.79 -4.50
N VAL A 185 1.28 14.86 -5.20
CA VAL A 185 2.41 14.07 -4.73
C VAL A 185 3.53 14.31 -5.71
N LEU A 186 4.61 14.93 -5.22
CA LEU A 186 5.83 15.11 -5.99
C LEU A 186 6.66 13.83 -5.88
N ALA A 187 7.11 13.29 -6.99
CA ALA A 187 7.97 12.11 -7.00
C ALA A 187 9.13 12.30 -7.96
N THR A 188 10.27 11.70 -7.62
CA THR A 188 11.41 11.57 -8.53
C THR A 188 11.64 10.11 -8.88
N CYS A 189 12.04 9.84 -10.11
CA CYS A 189 12.39 8.51 -10.58
C CYS A 189 13.73 8.52 -11.31
N SER A 190 14.48 7.43 -11.18
CA SER A 190 15.68 7.19 -11.97
C SER A 190 15.34 6.62 -13.35
N PHE A 191 16.34 6.48 -14.22
CA PHE A 191 16.20 5.86 -15.55
C PHE A 191 15.78 4.38 -15.49
N ASP A 192 16.08 3.69 -14.39
CA ASP A 192 15.57 2.34 -14.08
C ASP A 192 14.06 2.31 -13.74
N LEU A 193 13.36 3.44 -13.83
CA LEU A 193 11.95 3.61 -13.43
C LEU A 193 11.68 3.34 -11.94
N LYS A 194 12.72 3.45 -11.10
CA LYS A 194 12.59 3.32 -9.64
C LYS A 194 12.36 4.69 -9.03
N PHE A 195 11.39 4.79 -8.12
CA PHE A 195 11.22 5.99 -7.32
C PHE A 195 12.42 6.19 -6.39
N THR A 196 12.96 7.40 -6.39
CA THR A 196 14.14 7.77 -5.58
C THR A 196 13.78 8.75 -4.47
N TYR A 197 12.67 9.47 -4.62
CA TYR A 197 12.09 10.37 -3.62
C TYR A 197 10.59 10.49 -3.86
N VAL A 198 9.81 10.59 -2.78
CA VAL A 198 8.36 10.80 -2.83
C VAL A 198 7.96 11.75 -1.71
N LEU A 199 7.33 12.87 -2.05
CA LEU A 199 6.77 13.83 -1.10
C LEU A 199 5.23 13.83 -1.21
N PRO A 200 4.54 13.08 -0.34
CA PRO A 200 3.09 13.10 -0.30
C PRO A 200 2.56 14.35 0.42
N SER A 201 1.33 14.75 0.11
CA SER A 201 0.50 15.63 0.98
C SER A 201 0.52 17.13 0.75
N TRP A 202 0.55 17.55 -0.51
CA TRP A 202 0.20 18.92 -0.86
C TRP A 202 -1.25 19.04 -1.31
N GLN A 203 -1.92 20.13 -0.92
CA GLN A 203 -3.28 20.36 -1.38
C GLN A 203 -3.27 20.56 -2.90
N GLY A 204 -4.30 20.06 -3.59
CA GLY A 204 -4.36 20.08 -5.05
C GLY A 204 -4.33 21.47 -5.71
N SER A 205 -4.50 22.55 -4.95
CA SER A 205 -4.33 23.92 -5.45
C SER A 205 -2.87 24.42 -5.41
N ALA A 206 -1.95 23.71 -4.76
CA ALA A 206 -0.55 24.10 -4.67
C ALA A 206 0.14 23.98 -6.04
N SER A 207 0.95 24.97 -6.40
CA SER A 207 1.77 24.91 -7.61
C SER A 207 2.93 23.95 -7.43
N ASP A 208 3.34 23.28 -8.51
CA ASP A 208 4.48 22.36 -8.48
C ASP A 208 5.76 23.05 -8.02
N SER A 209 5.96 24.33 -8.38
CA SER A 209 7.09 25.14 -7.90
C SER A 209 7.14 25.25 -6.39
N ARG A 210 6.00 25.48 -5.72
CA ARG A 210 5.93 25.60 -4.27
C ARG A 210 6.23 24.28 -3.58
N ILE A 211 5.78 23.18 -4.19
CA ILE A 211 6.03 21.83 -3.67
C ILE A 211 7.50 21.47 -3.82
N LEU A 212 8.11 21.84 -4.95
CA LEU A 212 9.54 21.67 -5.20
C LEU A 212 10.38 22.49 -4.22
N ASP A 213 10.08 23.77 -4.04
CA ASP A 213 10.78 24.62 -3.07
C ASP A 213 10.72 24.02 -1.66
N ASN A 214 9.55 23.52 -1.26
CA ASN A 214 9.44 22.81 0.01
C ASN A 214 10.30 21.56 0.04
N ALA A 215 10.29 20.72 -0.99
CA ALA A 215 11.09 19.50 -1.04
C ALA A 215 12.60 19.79 -0.86
N LEU A 216 13.10 20.91 -1.38
CA LEU A 216 14.50 21.32 -1.28
C LEU A 216 14.88 21.91 0.09
N MET A 217 13.93 22.55 0.77
CA MET A 217 14.18 23.29 2.03
C MET A 217 13.89 22.49 3.31
N ARG A 218 13.52 21.21 3.21
CA ARG A 218 13.20 20.37 4.39
C ARG A 218 14.45 20.00 5.20
N ASP A 219 14.25 19.81 6.50
CA ASP A 219 15.36 19.50 7.42
C ASP A 219 15.75 18.01 7.42
N PHE A 220 14.77 17.11 7.41
CA PHE A 220 15.00 15.68 7.70
C PHE A 220 15.00 14.76 6.47
N ASP A 221 14.20 15.08 5.46
CA ASP A 221 13.91 14.25 4.30
C ASP A 221 13.89 15.10 3.03
N LYS A 222 14.88 15.99 2.87
CA LYS A 222 14.95 16.84 1.68
C LYS A 222 15.25 16.06 0.40
N LEU A 223 14.75 16.58 -0.70
CA LEU A 223 15.24 16.25 -2.03
C LEU A 223 16.66 16.79 -2.19
N ILE A 224 17.60 15.91 -2.50
CA ILE A 224 19.00 16.21 -2.75
C ILE A 224 19.17 16.33 -4.25
N VAL A 225 19.50 17.53 -4.70
CA VAL A 225 19.89 17.80 -6.09
C VAL A 225 21.42 17.83 -6.15
N PRO A 226 22.07 16.85 -6.81
CA PRO A 226 23.51 16.87 -7.00
C PRO A 226 23.91 18.14 -7.77
N GLN A 227 25.05 18.71 -7.41
CA GLN A 227 25.65 19.77 -8.20
C GLN A 227 26.26 19.14 -9.45
N GLY A 228 25.90 19.64 -10.63
CA GLY A 228 26.57 19.27 -11.88
C GLY A 228 27.93 19.94 -11.99
N ASP A 229 28.80 19.36 -12.81
CA ASP A 229 30.12 19.90 -13.17
C ASP A 229 30.05 20.87 -14.37
#